data_AF-A0A1I4PKN5-F1
#
_entry.id   AF-A0A1I4PKN5-F1
#
_cell.length_a   1.000
_cell.length_b   1.000
_cell.length_c   1.000
_cell.angle_alpha   90.00
_cell.angle_beta   90.00
_cell.angle_gamma   90.00
#
_symmetry.space_group_name_H-M   'P 1'
#
loop_
_entity.id
_entity.type
_entity.pdbx_description
1 polymer ?
#
loop_
_entity_poly.entity_id
_entity_poly.type
_entity_poly.pdbx_seq_one_letter_code
_entity_poly.pdbx_strand_id
1 'polypeptide(L)'
;MRKLRLVTFFSLFLLSACSPQQKYTSVSEAIKSVEHNMTQIESSVEAHIDGIQPISYKLDNKEYIRVYEFGSKEKRDLGNKHFEEKIQLLSSHAPIVYQSGYYLVLYYSNANSTTRTPKLTETNYGEKIQKALISIE
;
A
#
# COMPACT_ATOMS: atom_id res chain seq x y z
N MET A 1 25.68 -22.64 57.06
CA MET A 1 25.69 -21.48 56.13
C MET A 1 26.24 -22.01 54.79
N ARG A 2 25.70 -21.80 53.60
CA ARG A 2 24.70 -20.88 53.07
C ARG A 2 24.20 -21.53 51.77
N LYS A 3 22.87 -21.62 51.60
CA LYS A 3 22.21 -21.99 50.34
C LYS A 3 22.60 -20.97 49.27
N LEU A 4 22.88 -21.38 48.03
CA LEU A 4 22.48 -20.58 46.88
C LEU A 4 22.33 -21.45 45.62
N ARG A 5 21.07 -21.56 45.19
CA ARG A 5 20.65 -22.08 43.90
C ARG A 5 21.06 -21.06 42.83
N LEU A 6 21.69 -21.50 41.75
CA LEU A 6 21.83 -20.73 40.51
C LEU A 6 21.52 -21.65 39.33
N VAL A 7 20.34 -22.24 39.37
CA VAL A 7 19.60 -22.58 38.15
C VAL A 7 18.81 -21.32 37.82
N THR A 8 18.65 -21.03 36.52
CA THR A 8 17.80 -19.98 35.91
C THR A 8 18.50 -18.66 35.58
N PHE A 9 19.22 -18.63 34.45
CA PHE A 9 19.46 -17.37 33.70
C PHE A 9 19.68 -17.64 32.21
N PHE A 10 18.83 -18.47 31.59
CA PHE A 10 18.85 -18.71 30.14
C PHE A 10 17.45 -18.67 29.50
N SER A 11 16.53 -17.91 30.08
CA SER A 11 15.14 -17.80 29.63
C SER A 11 14.72 -16.38 29.20
N LEU A 12 15.65 -15.42 29.13
CA LEU A 12 15.33 -14.02 28.78
C LEU A 12 15.46 -13.66 27.29
N PHE A 13 15.77 -14.61 26.41
CA PHE A 13 15.88 -14.36 24.95
C PHE A 13 14.59 -14.60 24.14
N LEU A 14 13.46 -14.85 24.80
CA LEU A 14 12.16 -15.06 24.11
C LEU A 14 11.17 -13.90 24.30
N LEU A 15 11.65 -12.69 24.61
CA LEU A 15 10.88 -11.47 24.38
C LEU A 15 11.08 -11.01 22.93
N SER A 16 10.81 -11.88 21.96
CA SER A 16 10.39 -11.41 20.64
C SER A 16 9.04 -10.75 20.86
N ALA A 17 9.08 -9.46 21.17
CA ALA A 17 7.91 -8.60 21.19
C ALA A 17 7.23 -8.73 19.83
N CYS A 18 6.19 -9.55 19.76
CA CYS A 18 5.17 -9.40 18.73
C CYS A 18 4.58 -8.01 18.96
N SER A 19 5.15 -6.98 18.33
CA SER A 19 4.45 -5.71 18.22
C SER A 19 3.11 -6.03 17.57
N PRO A 20 1.96 -5.68 18.17
CA PRO A 20 0.68 -5.90 17.51
C PRO A 20 0.72 -5.13 16.19
N GLN A 21 0.74 -5.86 15.07
CA GLN A 21 0.60 -5.25 13.76
C GLN A 21 -0.77 -4.61 13.75
N GLN A 22 -0.81 -3.28 13.59
CA GLN A 22 -2.06 -2.53 13.59
C GLN A 22 -2.94 -3.05 12.46
N LYS A 23 -4.08 -3.65 12.81
CA LYS A 23 -5.07 -4.13 11.84
C LYS A 23 -6.00 -2.99 11.49
N TYR A 24 -6.14 -2.71 10.20
CA TYR A 24 -7.09 -1.71 9.70
C TYR A 24 -8.39 -2.39 9.27
N THR A 25 -9.49 -1.66 9.37
CA THR A 25 -10.82 -2.17 8.99
C THR A 25 -11.15 -1.92 7.52
N SER A 26 -10.41 -1.04 6.84
CA SER A 26 -10.57 -0.74 5.42
C SER A 26 -9.27 -0.31 4.75
N VAL A 27 -9.20 -0.43 3.41
CA VAL A 27 -8.08 0.08 2.61
C VAL A 27 -7.94 1.59 2.75
N SER A 28 -9.03 2.34 2.80
CA SER A 28 -8.96 3.79 2.97
C SER A 28 -8.36 4.19 4.33
N GLU A 29 -8.69 3.47 5.40
CA GLU A 29 -8.09 3.69 6.72
C GLU A 29 -6.59 3.36 6.72
N ALA A 30 -6.21 2.20 6.16
CA ALA A 30 -4.82 1.80 6.04
C ALA A 30 -3.99 2.80 5.24
N ILE A 31 -4.53 3.28 4.12
CA ILE A 31 -3.87 4.28 3.28
C ILE A 31 -3.74 5.62 4.00
N LYS A 32 -4.76 6.08 4.75
CA LYS A 32 -4.66 7.29 5.58
C LYS A 32 -3.65 7.17 6.71
N SER A 33 -3.32 5.96 7.17
CA SER A 33 -2.28 5.75 8.18
C SER A 33 -0.85 5.96 7.65
N VAL A 34 -0.66 5.91 6.33
CA VAL A 34 0.66 6.03 5.69
C VAL A 34 1.24 7.44 5.87
N GLU A 35 0.37 8.46 5.83
CA GLU A 35 0.74 9.87 5.98
C GLU A 35 -0.45 10.66 6.54
N HIS A 36 -0.20 11.46 7.58
CA HIS A 36 -1.27 12.19 8.28
C HIS A 36 -1.76 13.40 7.46
N ASN A 37 -0.92 13.94 6.58
CA ASN A 37 -1.22 15.13 5.79
C ASN A 37 -1.82 14.83 4.40
N MET A 38 -2.32 13.61 4.16
CA MET A 38 -2.97 13.31 2.89
C MET A 38 -4.28 14.07 2.73
N THR A 39 -4.52 14.59 1.53
CA THR A 39 -5.78 15.24 1.18
C THR A 39 -6.50 14.43 0.12
N GLN A 40 -7.77 14.10 0.35
CA GLN A 40 -8.60 13.50 -0.69
C GLN A 40 -8.87 14.54 -1.78
N ILE A 41 -8.72 14.15 -3.04
CA ILE A 41 -8.93 15.00 -4.21
C ILE A 41 -9.93 14.35 -5.17
N GLU A 42 -10.57 15.15 -6.01
CA GLU A 42 -11.42 14.63 -7.07
C GLU A 42 -10.59 13.93 -8.16
N SER A 43 -11.13 12.81 -8.64
CA SER A 43 -10.56 12.02 -9.73
C SER A 43 -11.19 12.45 -11.06
N SER A 44 -10.39 12.62 -12.11
CA SER A 44 -10.91 12.90 -13.45
C SER A 44 -11.62 11.68 -14.05
N VAL A 45 -12.45 11.88 -15.07
CA VAL A 45 -13.20 10.80 -15.73
C VAL A 45 -12.25 9.79 -16.39
N GLU A 46 -11.11 10.25 -16.91
CA GLU A 46 -10.10 9.41 -17.56
C GLU A 46 -9.42 8.44 -16.59
N ALA A 47 -9.51 8.71 -15.28
CA ALA A 47 -9.00 7.84 -14.23
C ALA A 47 -9.91 6.63 -13.93
N HIS A 48 -11.11 6.56 -14.51
CA HIS A 48 -12.00 5.42 -14.29
C HIS A 48 -11.42 4.16 -14.94
N ILE A 49 -11.58 3.04 -14.25
CA ILE A 49 -11.24 1.70 -14.76
C ILE A 49 -12.54 0.91 -14.75
N ASP A 50 -12.98 0.46 -15.92
CA ASP A 50 -14.23 -0.31 -16.09
C ASP A 50 -15.45 0.34 -15.43
N GLY A 51 -15.54 1.68 -15.52
CA GLY A 51 -16.62 2.47 -14.91
C GLY A 51 -16.48 2.69 -13.40
N ILE A 52 -15.43 2.17 -12.76
CA ILE A 52 -15.16 2.39 -11.33
C ILE A 52 -14.39 3.69 -11.14
N GLN A 53 -14.97 4.62 -10.40
CA GLN A 53 -14.33 5.86 -9.98
C GLN A 53 -13.38 5.59 -8.80
N PRO A 54 -12.11 6.02 -8.85
CA PRO A 54 -11.22 5.88 -7.72
C PRO A 54 -11.44 6.97 -6.67
N ILE A 55 -11.20 6.62 -5.42
CA ILE A 55 -10.88 7.62 -4.38
C ILE A 55 -9.41 8.01 -4.56
N SER A 56 -9.15 9.29 -4.81
CA SER A 56 -7.80 9.81 -4.98
C SER A 56 -7.33 10.56 -3.75
N TYR A 57 -6.08 10.33 -3.37
CA TYR A 57 -5.40 11.03 -2.30
C TYR A 57 -4.14 11.69 -2.85
N LYS A 58 -3.94 12.96 -2.52
CA LYS A 58 -2.71 13.69 -2.77
C LYS A 58 -1.84 13.65 -1.52
N LEU A 59 -0.58 13.28 -1.71
CA LEU A 59 0.48 13.33 -0.71
C LEU A 59 1.15 14.72 -0.70
N ASP A 60 1.84 15.03 0.40
CA ASP A 60 2.55 16.29 0.63
C ASP A 60 3.59 16.62 -0.45
N ASN A 61 4.25 15.59 -0.97
CA ASN A 61 5.31 15.65 -1.98
C ASN A 61 4.79 15.63 -3.43
N LYS A 62 3.50 15.95 -3.65
CA LYS A 62 2.82 15.95 -4.97
C LYS A 62 2.64 14.57 -5.61
N GLU A 63 2.94 13.50 -4.88
CA GLU A 63 2.57 12.15 -5.29
C GLU A 63 1.08 11.90 -5.03
N TYR A 64 0.53 10.84 -5.61
CA TYR A 64 -0.88 10.52 -5.44
C TYR A 64 -1.13 9.02 -5.37
N ILE A 65 -2.15 8.67 -4.60
CA ILE A 65 -2.65 7.30 -4.43
C ILE A 65 -4.07 7.27 -4.97
N ARG A 66 -4.38 6.26 -5.79
CA ARG A 66 -5.75 5.98 -6.23
C ARG A 66 -6.19 4.63 -5.70
N VAL A 67 -7.36 4.58 -5.10
CA VAL A 67 -7.97 3.37 -4.55
C VAL A 67 -9.24 3.07 -5.32
N TYR A 68 -9.29 1.89 -5.94
CA TYR A 68 -10.46 1.38 -6.65
C TYR A 68 -11.06 0.21 -5.87
N GLU A 69 -12.38 0.19 -5.76
CA GLU A 69 -13.15 -0.85 -5.06
C GLU A 69 -14.02 -1.60 -6.08
N PHE A 70 -13.66 -2.84 -6.42
CA PHE A 70 -14.31 -3.61 -7.48
C PHE A 70 -15.43 -4.54 -6.99
N GLY A 71 -15.58 -4.69 -5.68
CA GLY A 71 -16.57 -5.57 -5.04
C GLY A 71 -16.27 -7.08 -5.13
N SER A 72 -15.35 -7.52 -5.99
CA SER A 72 -14.82 -8.89 -6.00
C SER A 72 -13.37 -8.96 -6.50
N LYS A 73 -12.67 -10.06 -6.21
CA LYS A 73 -11.29 -10.28 -6.67
C LYS A 73 -11.24 -10.42 -8.20
N GLU A 74 -12.21 -11.11 -8.78
CA GLU A 74 -12.30 -11.35 -10.23
C GLU A 74 -12.47 -10.03 -11.00
N LYS A 75 -13.34 -9.14 -10.50
CA LYS A 75 -13.52 -7.81 -11.09
C LYS A 75 -12.28 -6.93 -10.94
N ARG A 76 -11.61 -6.99 -9.78
CA ARG A 76 -10.31 -6.32 -9.56
C ARG A 76 -9.26 -6.80 -10.55
N ASP A 77 -9.17 -8.12 -10.77
CA ASP A 77 -8.17 -8.71 -11.66
C ASP A 77 -8.42 -8.34 -13.12
N LEU A 78 -9.69 -8.35 -13.53
CA LEU A 78 -10.09 -7.87 -14.85
C LEU A 78 -9.76 -6.37 -15.03
N GLY A 79 -10.11 -5.55 -14.04
CA GLY A 79 -9.80 -4.11 -14.05
C GLY A 79 -8.29 -3.83 -14.08
N ASN A 80 -7.49 -4.61 -13.33
CA ASN A 80 -6.03 -4.49 -13.38
C ASN A 80 -5.49 -4.81 -14.78
N LYS A 81 -6.01 -5.87 -15.42
CA LYS A 81 -5.62 -6.22 -16.79
C LYS A 81 -5.92 -5.10 -17.78
N HIS A 82 -7.13 -4.55 -17.77
CA HIS A 82 -7.49 -3.43 -18.64
C HIS A 82 -6.66 -2.18 -18.35
N PHE A 83 -6.34 -1.92 -17.07
CA PHE A 83 -5.45 -0.84 -16.67
C PHE A 83 -4.04 -1.01 -17.24
N GLU A 84 -3.46 -2.21 -17.11
CA GLU A 84 -2.14 -2.54 -17.65
C GLU A 84 -2.08 -2.36 -19.17
N GLU A 85 -3.10 -2.84 -19.89
CA GLU A 85 -3.24 -2.67 -21.35
C GLU A 85 -3.27 -1.19 -21.74
N LYS A 86 -4.06 -0.36 -21.04
CA LYS A 86 -4.14 1.09 -21.29
C LYS A 86 -2.84 1.80 -21.01
N ILE A 87 -2.18 1.49 -19.88
CA ILE A 87 -0.96 2.19 -19.46
C ILE A 87 0.23 1.78 -20.31
N GLN A 88 0.38 0.51 -20.69
CA GLN A 88 1.43 0.01 -21.60
C GLN A 88 1.58 0.85 -22.88
N LEU A 89 0.50 1.43 -23.36
CA LEU A 89 0.48 2.22 -24.59
C LEU A 89 0.79 3.72 -24.37
N LEU A 90 0.60 4.26 -23.16
CA LEU A 90 0.40 5.70 -22.97
C LEU A 90 1.35 6.39 -22.00
N SER A 91 2.13 5.68 -21.17
CA SER A 91 2.92 6.33 -20.12
C SER A 91 4.36 5.84 -20.00
N SER A 92 5.29 6.79 -20.00
CA SER A 92 6.71 6.59 -19.63
C SER A 92 6.90 6.31 -18.14
N HIS A 93 5.92 6.64 -17.30
CA HIS A 93 5.93 6.42 -15.85
C HIS A 93 4.67 5.67 -15.43
N ALA A 94 4.83 4.43 -14.99
CA ALA A 94 3.74 3.61 -14.48
C ALA A 94 3.70 3.67 -12.95
N PRO A 95 2.51 3.65 -12.33
CA PRO A 95 2.41 3.57 -10.88
C PRO A 95 2.88 2.21 -10.36
N ILE A 96 3.18 2.17 -9.07
CA ILE A 96 3.27 0.92 -8.33
C ILE A 96 1.85 0.43 -8.07
N VAL A 97 1.59 -0.83 -8.42
CA VAL A 97 0.27 -1.45 -8.29
C VAL A 97 0.27 -2.38 -7.07
N TYR A 98 -0.71 -2.20 -6.19
CA TYR A 98 -0.99 -3.11 -5.09
C TYR A 98 -2.39 -3.70 -5.24
N GLN A 99 -2.52 -4.96 -4.87
CA GLN A 99 -3.80 -5.68 -4.84
C GLN A 99 -4.04 -6.13 -3.40
N SER A 100 -5.22 -5.84 -2.86
CA SER A 100 -5.62 -6.27 -1.51
C SER A 100 -7.12 -6.54 -1.49
N GLY A 101 -7.52 -7.79 -1.23
CA GLY A 101 -8.93 -8.18 -1.31
C GLY A 101 -9.57 -7.80 -2.66
N TYR A 102 -10.70 -7.08 -2.64
CA TYR A 102 -11.39 -6.58 -3.83
C TYR A 102 -10.94 -5.17 -4.25
N TYR A 103 -9.81 -4.68 -3.74
CA TYR A 103 -9.25 -3.37 -4.04
C TYR A 103 -8.04 -3.44 -4.96
N LEU A 104 -7.92 -2.42 -5.82
CA LEU A 104 -6.73 -2.10 -6.58
C LEU A 104 -6.21 -0.73 -6.10
N VAL A 105 -4.95 -0.66 -5.69
CA VAL A 105 -4.33 0.59 -5.22
C VAL A 105 -3.18 0.95 -6.15
N LEU A 106 -3.24 2.15 -6.72
CA LEU A 106 -2.20 2.68 -7.61
C LEU A 106 -1.46 3.81 -6.89
N TYR A 107 -0.16 3.67 -6.74
CA TYR A 107 0.71 4.71 -6.18
C TYR A 107 1.58 5.33 -7.27
N TYR A 108 1.33 6.59 -7.56
CA TYR A 108 2.07 7.37 -8.53
C TYR A 108 3.13 8.20 -7.81
N SER A 109 4.33 7.63 -7.77
CA SER A 109 5.51 8.30 -7.24
C SER A 109 6.11 9.27 -8.26
N ASN A 110 6.75 10.32 -7.77
CA ASN A 110 7.59 11.21 -8.57
C ASN A 110 9.09 10.90 -8.42
N ALA A 111 9.41 9.71 -7.89
CA ALA A 111 10.77 9.21 -7.78
C ALA A 111 11.48 9.25 -9.15
N ASN A 112 12.74 9.66 -9.12
CA ASN A 112 13.60 9.66 -10.30
C ASN A 112 14.09 8.24 -10.58
N SER A 113 13.24 7.45 -11.25
CA SER A 113 13.47 6.02 -11.53
C SER A 113 14.09 5.83 -12.92
N THR A 114 14.98 4.84 -13.03
CA THR A 114 15.52 4.38 -14.33
C THR A 114 14.61 3.36 -15.02
N THR A 115 13.64 2.82 -14.29
CA THR A 115 12.61 1.92 -14.80
C THR A 115 11.26 2.63 -14.91
N ARG A 116 10.41 2.11 -15.80
CA ARG A 116 9.06 2.63 -16.03
C ARG A 116 8.19 2.64 -14.77
N THR A 117 8.25 1.57 -13.98
CA THR A 117 7.66 1.53 -12.63
C THR A 117 8.80 1.69 -11.62
N PRO A 118 8.74 2.65 -10.70
CA PRO A 118 9.73 2.80 -9.63
C PRO A 118 9.76 1.56 -8.72
N LYS A 119 10.93 1.21 -8.21
CA LYS A 119 11.06 0.20 -7.15
C LYS A 119 10.58 0.81 -5.83
N LEU A 120 10.08 -0.04 -4.93
CA LEU A 120 9.62 0.41 -3.60
C LEU A 120 10.69 1.21 -2.85
N THR A 121 11.94 0.76 -2.90
CA THR A 121 13.10 1.40 -2.26
C THR A 121 13.48 2.75 -2.87
N GLU A 122 12.96 3.09 -4.05
CA GLU A 122 13.21 4.37 -4.72
C GLU A 122 12.14 5.42 -4.35
N THR A 123 11.08 5.01 -3.65
CA THR A 123 9.93 5.87 -3.32
C THR A 123 9.86 6.20 -1.83
N ASN A 124 9.20 7.31 -1.50
CA ASN A 124 9.04 7.73 -0.10
C ASN A 124 8.01 6.89 0.67
N TYR A 125 6.98 6.38 -0.03
CA TYR A 125 5.82 5.74 0.59
C TYR A 125 5.60 4.28 0.16
N GLY A 126 6.30 3.75 -0.84
CA GLY A 126 5.99 2.46 -1.43
C GLY A 126 6.01 1.29 -0.44
N GLU A 127 7.04 1.19 0.41
CA GLU A 127 7.09 0.16 1.45
C GLU A 127 6.05 0.37 2.57
N LYS A 128 5.76 1.62 2.91
CA LYS A 128 4.77 1.96 3.94
C LYS A 128 3.37 1.56 3.49
N ILE A 129 3.02 1.86 2.23
CA ILE A 129 1.77 1.46 1.60
C ILE A 129 1.65 -0.07 1.59
N GLN A 130 2.70 -0.78 1.14
CA GLN A 130 2.69 -2.25 1.12
C GLN A 130 2.41 -2.85 2.50
N LYS A 131 3.11 -2.37 3.53
CA LYS A 131 2.92 -2.83 4.92
C LYS A 131 1.51 -2.54 5.43
N ALA A 132 0.97 -1.36 5.13
CA ALA A 132 -0.39 -0.99 5.52
C ALA A 132 -1.43 -1.89 4.87
N LEU A 133 -1.28 -2.22 3.58
CA LEU A 133 -2.23 -3.07 2.86
C LEU A 133 -2.18 -4.55 3.29
N ILE A 134 -1.00 -5.08 3.63
CA ILE A 134 -0.85 -6.45 4.17
C ILE A 134 -1.63 -6.61 5.48
N SER A 135 -1.77 -5.57 6.29
CA SER A 135 -2.48 -5.65 7.57
C SER A 135 -4.01 -5.74 7.48
N ILE A 136 -4.56 -5.75 6.26
CA ILE A 136 -6.00 -5.84 5.98
C ILE A 136 -6.40 -7.26 5.55
N GLU A 137 -5.45 -8.05 5.03
CA GLU A 137 -5.67 -9.42 4.54
C GLU A 137 -5.75 -10.45 5.68
#